data_AF-A0A9E2JR88-F1
#
_entry.id   AF-A0A9E2JR88-F1
#
_cell.length_a   1.000
_cell.length_b   1.000
_cell.length_c   1.000
_cell.angle_alpha   90.00
_cell.angle_beta   90.00
_cell.angle_gamma   90.00
#
_symmetry.space_group_name_H-M   'P 1'
#
loop_
_entity.id
_entity.type
_entity.pdbx_description
1 polymer ?
#
loop_
_entity_poly.entity_id
_entity_poly.type
_entity_poly.pdbx_seq_one_letter_code
_entity_poly.pdbx_strand_id
1 'polypeptide(L)'
;MLGGIGQAGGDGGDGAIPSCGACLSAHAAGVLVAIINPYRSRRFADVLGRLAKTDEIDAEVLARFAVVMEPAQTEPPSNVVARITEMTVARRQMVQERLALESRRSQASLGLVRDQIDERIELCKRQAKALDAALLVLVRAEREIARRFEILTS
;
A
#
# COMPACT_ATOMS: atom_id res chain seq x y z
N MET A 1 22.92 -39.73 -2.04
CA MET A 1 23.41 -39.12 -0.80
C MET A 1 22.61 -37.86 -0.56
N LEU A 2 21.83 -37.87 0.51
CA LEU A 2 21.06 -36.73 1.01
C LEU A 2 22.01 -35.72 1.66
N GLY A 3 21.77 -34.43 1.47
CA GLY A 3 22.40 -33.36 2.23
C GLY A 3 22.48 -32.08 1.39
N GLY A 4 21.98 -30.93 1.81
CA GLY A 4 21.25 -30.56 3.01
C GLY A 4 20.53 -29.26 2.69
N ILE A 5 19.27 -29.19 3.12
CA ILE A 5 18.39 -28.03 2.97
C ILE A 5 18.90 -26.98 3.95
N GLY A 6 19.67 -26.03 3.43
CA GLY A 6 20.16 -24.86 4.17
C GLY A 6 18.99 -23.91 4.41
N GLN A 7 18.66 -23.73 5.68
CA GLN A 7 17.50 -23.00 6.16
C GLN A 7 17.44 -21.54 5.68
N ALA A 8 16.22 -21.15 5.34
CA ALA A 8 15.79 -19.78 5.12
C ALA A 8 16.13 -18.89 6.34
N GLY A 9 17.02 -17.93 6.13
CA GLY A 9 17.09 -16.73 6.95
C GLY A 9 16.02 -15.75 6.48
N GLY A 10 14.78 -15.94 6.92
CA GLY A 10 13.71 -14.95 6.74
C GLY A 10 13.98 -13.74 7.63
N ASP A 11 14.64 -12.71 7.09
CA ASP A 11 14.70 -11.41 7.74
C ASP A 11 13.38 -10.67 7.50
N GLY A 12 12.55 -10.62 8.55
CA GLY A 12 11.20 -10.09 8.52
C GLY A 12 11.13 -8.58 8.24
N GLY A 13 11.21 -8.19 6.97
CA GLY A 13 11.07 -6.80 6.52
C GLY A 13 10.20 -6.57 5.29
N ASP A 14 9.93 -7.60 4.48
CA ASP A 14 9.27 -7.45 3.16
C ASP A 14 7.75 -7.61 3.21
N GLY A 15 7.12 -7.12 4.28
CA GLY A 15 5.66 -7.04 4.44
C GLY A 15 5.00 -5.95 3.60
N ALA A 16 5.51 -5.67 2.40
CA ALA A 16 4.85 -4.77 1.47
C ALA A 16 3.55 -5.43 1.02
N ILE A 17 2.42 -4.95 1.53
CA ILE A 17 1.12 -5.35 1.01
C ILE A 17 1.12 -5.03 -0.49
N PRO A 18 0.91 -6.01 -1.39
CA PRO A 18 0.89 -5.79 -2.82
C PRO A 18 -0.42 -5.09 -3.21
N SER A 19 -0.59 -3.85 -2.78
CA SER A 19 -1.75 -3.02 -3.08
C SER A 19 -1.57 -2.16 -4.33
N CYS A 20 -0.45 -2.33 -5.04
CA CYS A 20 -0.16 -1.56 -6.25
C CYS A 20 -0.93 -2.14 -7.45
N GLY A 21 -1.64 -1.29 -8.21
CA GLY A 21 -2.48 -1.74 -9.34
C GLY A 21 -1.69 -2.49 -10.42
N ALA A 22 -0.43 -2.13 -10.63
CA ALA A 22 0.48 -2.81 -11.55
C ALA A 22 0.88 -4.23 -11.08
N CYS A 23 1.00 -4.42 -9.77
CA CYS A 23 1.30 -5.71 -9.16
C CYS A 23 0.11 -6.66 -9.37
N LEU A 24 -1.10 -6.15 -9.16
CA LEU A 24 -2.33 -6.91 -9.32
C LEU A 24 -2.59 -7.32 -10.78
N SER A 25 -2.33 -6.42 -11.73
CA SER A 25 -2.47 -6.74 -13.16
C SER A 25 -1.41 -7.76 -13.63
N ALA A 26 -0.18 -7.66 -13.14
CA ALA A 26 0.87 -8.64 -13.42
C ALA A 26 0.51 -10.03 -12.88
N HIS A 27 -0.02 -10.12 -11.66
CA HIS A 27 -0.53 -11.37 -11.11
C HIS A 27 -1.71 -11.93 -11.92
N ALA A 28 -2.65 -11.09 -12.35
CA ALA A 28 -3.77 -11.51 -13.19
C ALA A 28 -3.30 -12.02 -14.58
N ALA A 29 -2.18 -11.51 -15.07
CA ALA A 29 -1.52 -11.97 -16.30
C ALA A 29 -0.65 -13.22 -16.10
N GLY A 30 -0.60 -13.80 -14.90
CA GLY A 30 0.22 -14.98 -14.60
C GLY A 30 1.72 -14.71 -14.49
N VAL A 31 2.11 -13.44 -14.34
CA VAL A 31 3.52 -13.04 -14.18
C VAL A 31 3.92 -13.17 -12.72
N LEU A 32 5.10 -13.74 -12.47
CA LEU A 32 5.70 -13.79 -11.13
C LEU A 32 6.17 -12.39 -10.74
N VAL A 33 5.73 -11.92 -9.56
CA VAL A 33 6.07 -10.60 -9.05
C VAL A 33 6.87 -10.75 -7.76
N ALA A 34 7.95 -9.98 -7.64
CA ALA A 34 8.70 -9.81 -6.41
C ALA A 34 8.76 -8.31 -6.08
N ILE A 35 8.22 -7.92 -4.92
CA ILE A 35 8.31 -6.56 -4.40
C ILE A 35 9.57 -6.47 -3.56
N ILE A 36 10.49 -5.61 -3.97
CA ILE A 36 11.77 -5.40 -3.27
C ILE A 36 11.84 -3.98 -2.69
N ASN A 37 12.51 -3.84 -1.56
CA ASN A 37 12.78 -2.53 -0.97
C ASN A 37 13.66 -1.69 -1.94
N PRO A 38 13.21 -0.50 -2.37
CA PRO A 38 13.97 0.37 -3.29
C PRO A 38 15.37 0.75 -2.78
N TYR A 39 15.58 0.73 -1.47
CA TYR A 39 16.90 0.97 -0.90
C TYR A 39 17.89 -0.15 -1.24
N ARG A 40 17.45 -1.42 -1.23
CA ARG A 40 18.30 -2.58 -1.54
C ARG A 40 18.73 -2.57 -3.01
N SER A 41 17.79 -2.31 -3.93
CA SER A 41 18.12 -2.20 -5.36
C SER A 41 19.06 -1.03 -5.64
N ARG A 42 18.89 0.10 -4.96
CA ARG A 42 19.77 1.26 -5.12
C ARG A 42 21.20 1.00 -4.65
N ARG A 43 21.38 0.37 -3.49
CA ARG A 43 22.74 0.01 -3.03
C ARG A 43 23.42 -0.98 -3.97
N PHE A 44 22.66 -1.87 -4.59
CA PHE A 44 23.19 -2.78 -5.61
C PHE A 44 23.64 -2.01 -6.86
N ALA A 45 22.88 -1.00 -7.29
CA ALA A 45 23.29 -0.10 -8.37
C ALA A 45 24.61 0.63 -8.05
N ASP A 46 24.75 1.11 -6.80
CA ASP A 46 25.96 1.78 -6.31
C ASP A 46 27.18 0.85 -6.37
N VAL A 47 27.03 -0.41 -5.94
CA VAL A 47 28.10 -1.45 -6.02
C VAL A 47 28.48 -1.74 -7.47
N LEU A 48 27.53 -1.68 -8.41
CA LEU A 48 27.80 -1.85 -9.83
C LEU A 48 28.40 -0.60 -10.50
N GLY A 49 28.60 0.49 -9.76
CA GLY A 49 29.16 1.74 -10.28
C GLY A 49 28.25 2.47 -11.28
N ARG A 50 26.95 2.13 -11.32
CA ARG A 50 25.99 2.72 -12.26
C ARG A 50 25.26 3.89 -11.60
N LEU A 51 25.78 5.10 -11.80
CA LEU A 51 25.20 6.35 -11.26
C LEU A 51 24.21 7.05 -12.21
N ALA A 52 24.20 6.70 -13.50
CA ALA A 52 23.30 7.31 -14.47
C ALA A 52 21.91 6.67 -14.40
N LYS A 53 20.90 7.48 -14.12
CA LYS A 53 19.51 7.02 -13.99
C LYS A 53 18.76 7.21 -15.32
N THR A 54 18.71 6.14 -16.11
CA THR A 54 17.80 6.01 -17.26
C THR A 54 16.94 4.76 -17.07
N ASP A 55 15.74 4.73 -17.64
CA ASP A 55 14.81 3.60 -17.49
C ASP A 55 15.45 2.28 -17.95
N GLU A 56 16.30 2.32 -18.98
CA GLU A 56 17.08 1.16 -19.47
C GLU A 56 18.10 0.65 -18.44
N ILE A 57 18.84 1.57 -17.80
CA ILE A 57 19.85 1.22 -16.81
C ILE A 57 19.18 0.69 -15.53
N ASP A 58 18.09 1.32 -15.08
CA ASP A 58 17.33 0.88 -13.92
C ASP A 58 16.74 -0.53 -14.15
N ALA A 59 16.21 -0.82 -15.35
CA ALA A 59 15.72 -2.14 -15.70
C ALA A 59 16.83 -3.21 -15.70
N GLU A 60 18.00 -2.90 -16.26
CA GLU A 60 19.13 -3.82 -16.27
C GLU A 60 19.65 -4.11 -14.85
N VAL A 61 19.73 -3.07 -14.01
CA VAL A 61 20.14 -3.22 -12.61
C VAL A 61 19.15 -4.10 -11.84
N LEU A 62 17.84 -3.90 -12.03
CA LEU A 62 16.81 -4.72 -11.40
C LEU A 62 16.84 -6.17 -11.90
N ALA A 63 17.07 -6.41 -13.19
CA ALA A 63 17.20 -7.76 -13.75
C ALA A 63 18.43 -8.49 -13.17
N ARG A 64 19.58 -7.82 -13.11
CA ARG A 64 20.79 -8.35 -12.47
C ARG A 64 20.58 -8.61 -10.98
N PHE A 65 19.90 -7.70 -10.28
CA PHE A 65 19.56 -7.87 -8.88
C PHE A 65 18.70 -9.12 -8.68
N ALA A 66 17.68 -9.33 -9.50
CA ALA A 66 16.79 -10.48 -9.40
C ALA A 66 17.52 -11.81 -9.62
N VAL A 67 18.46 -11.88 -10.58
CA VAL A 67 19.28 -13.08 -10.81
C VAL A 67 20.23 -13.37 -9.65
N VAL A 68 20.84 -12.34 -9.06
CA VAL A 68 21.84 -12.52 -7.99
C VAL A 68 21.20 -12.79 -6.63
N MET A 69 20.11 -12.10 -6.32
CA MET A 69 19.48 -12.12 -5.01
C MET A 69 18.31 -13.09 -4.91
N GLU A 70 17.79 -13.57 -6.05
CA GLU A 70 16.64 -14.48 -6.14
C GLU A 70 15.52 -14.11 -5.16
N PRO A 71 14.98 -12.87 -5.25
CA PRO A 71 14.01 -12.38 -4.27
C PRO A 71 12.77 -13.27 -4.24
N ALA A 72 12.27 -13.54 -3.04
CA ALA A 72 11.09 -14.36 -2.86
C ALA A 72 9.89 -13.78 -3.62
N GLN A 73 9.11 -14.66 -4.24
CA GLN A 73 7.87 -14.27 -4.88
C GLN A 73 6.92 -13.63 -3.86
N THR A 74 6.36 -12.48 -4.21
CA THR A 74 5.32 -11.85 -3.42
C THR A 74 3.97 -12.43 -3.84
N GLU A 75 3.23 -13.00 -2.89
CA GLU A 75 1.89 -13.51 -3.15
C GLU A 75 0.88 -12.35 -3.33
N PRO A 76 -0.15 -12.53 -4.16
CA PRO A 76 -1.22 -11.53 -4.27
C PRO A 76 -1.90 -11.33 -2.92
N PRO A 77 -2.42 -10.12 -2.64
CA PRO A 77 -3.08 -9.87 -1.37
C PRO A 77 -4.33 -10.75 -1.25
N SER A 78 -4.59 -11.28 -0.05
CA SER A 78 -5.84 -11.99 0.21
C SER A 78 -7.03 -11.06 -0.06
N ASN A 79 -8.18 -11.65 -0.40
CA ASN A 79 -9.41 -10.88 -0.70
C ASN A 79 -9.76 -9.91 0.46
N VAL A 80 -9.55 -10.36 1.70
CA VAL A 80 -9.79 -9.54 2.90
C VAL A 80 -8.85 -8.33 2.96
N VAL A 81 -7.56 -8.52 2.70
CA VAL A 81 -6.56 -7.43 2.68
C VAL A 81 -6.83 -6.44 1.54
N ALA A 82 -7.25 -6.93 0.38
CA ALA A 82 -7.65 -6.08 -0.74
C ALA A 82 -8.84 -5.18 -0.37
N ARG A 83 -9.90 -5.76 0.24
CA ARG A 83 -11.08 -5.02 0.71
C ARG A 83 -10.74 -3.98 1.78
N ILE A 84 -9.91 -4.35 2.77
CA ILE A 84 -9.44 -3.41 3.79
C ILE A 84 -8.69 -2.24 3.16
N THR A 85 -7.84 -2.53 2.16
CA THR A 85 -7.05 -1.52 1.47
C THR A 85 -7.95 -0.55 0.69
N GLU A 86 -8.90 -1.07 -0.09
CA GLU A 86 -9.88 -0.27 -0.83
C GLU A 86 -10.65 0.67 0.10
N MET A 87 -11.17 0.15 1.22
CA MET A 87 -11.90 0.94 2.20
C MET A 87 -11.03 1.99 2.89
N THR A 88 -9.76 1.67 3.16
CA THR A 88 -8.79 2.62 3.73
C THR A 88 -8.49 3.77 2.75
N VAL A 89 -8.35 3.46 1.46
CA VAL A 89 -8.16 4.46 0.40
C VAL A 89 -9.39 5.36 0.29
N ALA A 90 -10.59 4.78 0.23
CA ALA A 90 -11.85 5.52 0.18
C ALA A 90 -11.99 6.46 1.40
N ARG A 91 -11.65 5.96 2.60
CA ARG A 91 -11.67 6.77 3.83
C ARG A 91 -10.71 7.96 3.73
N ARG A 92 -9.49 7.72 3.25
CA ARG A 92 -8.49 8.78 3.05
C ARG A 92 -9.01 9.84 2.09
N GLN A 93 -9.66 9.45 0.99
CA GLN A 93 -10.26 10.38 0.04
C GLN A 93 -11.33 11.26 0.71
N MET A 94 -12.23 10.70 1.51
CA MET A 94 -13.24 11.48 2.25
C MET A 94 -12.61 12.50 3.20
N VAL A 95 -11.51 12.14 3.86
CA VAL A 95 -10.77 13.07 4.74
C VAL A 95 -10.12 14.19 3.93
N GLN A 96 -9.50 13.88 2.79
CA GLN A 96 -8.89 14.89 1.93
C GLN A 96 -9.93 15.83 1.32
N GLU A 97 -11.07 15.31 0.88
CA GLU A 97 -12.16 16.13 0.36
C GLU A 97 -12.70 17.07 1.46
N ARG A 98 -12.91 16.56 2.68
CA ARG A 98 -13.30 17.40 3.82
C ARG A 98 -12.32 18.56 4.04
N LEU A 99 -11.01 18.29 4.07
CA LEU A 99 -10.00 19.33 4.25
C LEU A 99 -10.02 20.36 3.12
N ALA A 100 -10.20 19.91 1.87
CA ALA A 100 -10.36 20.81 0.73
C ALA A 100 -11.62 21.67 0.83
N LEU A 101 -12.73 21.11 1.33
CA LEU A 101 -13.97 21.83 1.56
C LEU A 101 -13.84 22.86 2.69
N GLU A 102 -13.18 22.51 3.79
CA GLU A 102 -12.89 23.44 4.90
C GLU A 102 -12.07 24.64 4.42
N SER A 103 -11.08 24.40 3.54
CA SER A 103 -10.32 25.47 2.89
C SER A 103 -11.18 26.34 1.97
N ARG A 104 -12.09 25.75 1.17
CA ARG A 104 -13.01 26.52 0.31
C ARG A 104 -14.02 27.32 1.14
N ARG A 105 -14.47 26.77 2.26
CA ARG A 105 -15.39 27.44 3.19
C ARG A 105 -14.81 28.75 3.71
N SER A 106 -13.52 28.76 4.09
CA SER A 106 -12.87 29.96 4.62
C SER A 106 -12.68 31.06 3.57
N GLN A 107 -12.60 30.69 2.29
CA GLN A 107 -12.49 31.61 1.16
C GLN A 107 -13.85 32.13 0.66
N ALA A 108 -14.96 31.45 0.98
CA ALA A 108 -16.28 31.85 0.54
C ALA A 108 -16.79 33.08 1.31
N SER A 109 -17.37 34.06 0.62
CA SER A 109 -17.95 35.28 1.21
C SER A 109 -19.48 35.22 1.34
N LEU A 110 -20.16 34.52 0.42
CA LEU A 110 -21.62 34.36 0.40
C LEU A 110 -22.08 33.32 1.43
N GLY A 111 -23.07 33.68 2.25
CA GLY A 111 -23.66 32.81 3.27
C GLY A 111 -24.21 31.50 2.69
N LEU A 112 -25.02 31.58 1.63
CA LEU A 112 -25.58 30.40 0.95
C LEU A 112 -24.49 29.40 0.49
N VAL A 113 -23.36 29.90 0.00
CA VAL A 113 -22.24 29.05 -0.45
C VAL A 113 -21.56 28.38 0.73
N ARG A 114 -21.41 29.09 1.87
CA ARG A 114 -20.87 28.51 3.11
C ARG A 114 -21.77 27.39 3.63
N ASP A 115 -23.08 27.60 3.63
CA ASP A 115 -24.05 26.60 4.09
C ASP A 115 -23.99 25.31 3.24
N GLN A 116 -23.94 25.45 1.91
CA GLN A 116 -23.76 24.31 1.00
C GLN A 116 -22.43 23.57 1.21
N ILE A 117 -21.35 24.30 1.49
CA ILE A 117 -20.05 23.69 1.80
C ILE A 117 -20.11 22.94 3.14
N ASP A 118 -20.78 23.50 4.14
CA ASP A 118 -20.95 22.88 5.46
C ASP A 118 -21.73 21.57 5.37
N GLU A 119 -22.79 21.51 4.57
CA GLU A 119 -23.53 20.26 4.30
C GLU A 119 -22.64 19.18 3.70
N ARG A 120 -21.75 19.56 2.76
CA ARG A 120 -20.80 18.63 2.14
C ARG A 120 -19.73 18.16 3.11
N ILE A 121 -19.23 19.05 3.97
CA ILE A 121 -18.29 18.70 5.04
C ILE A 121 -18.92 17.64 5.96
N GLU A 122 -20.17 17.84 6.38
CA GLU A 122 -20.89 16.88 7.22
C GLU A 122 -21.16 15.55 6.49
N LEU A 123 -21.44 15.58 5.19
CA LEU A 123 -21.54 14.38 4.38
C LEU A 123 -20.22 13.58 4.38
N CYS A 124 -19.08 14.23 4.09
CA CYS A 124 -17.77 13.59 4.10
C CYS A 124 -17.44 12.99 5.48
N LYS A 125 -17.77 13.68 6.58
CA LYS A 125 -17.59 13.16 7.95
C LYS A 125 -18.41 11.89 8.19
N ARG A 126 -19.69 11.90 7.80
CA ARG A 126 -20.57 10.73 7.94
C ARG A 126 -20.07 9.54 7.14
N GLN A 127 -19.66 9.76 5.89
CA GLN A 127 -19.12 8.72 5.02
C GLN A 127 -17.80 8.15 5.56
N ALA A 128 -16.88 8.99 6.03
CA ALA A 128 -15.65 8.55 6.67
C ALA A 128 -15.93 7.68 7.90
N LYS A 129 -16.89 8.08 8.75
CA LYS A 129 -17.29 7.30 9.93
C LYS A 129 -17.94 5.96 9.57
N ALA A 130 -18.74 5.92 8.50
CA ALA A 130 -19.33 4.67 8.01
C ALA A 130 -18.25 3.70 7.51
N LEU A 131 -17.25 4.21 6.79
CA LEU A 131 -16.08 3.43 6.35
C LEU A 131 -15.27 2.91 7.55
N ASP A 132 -15.08 3.73 8.59
CA ASP A 132 -14.40 3.32 9.83
C ASP A 132 -15.13 2.17 10.54
N ALA A 133 -16.46 2.26 10.67
CA ALA A 133 -17.25 1.21 11.29
C ALA A 133 -17.16 -0.10 10.48
N ALA A 134 -17.25 -0.03 9.16
CA ALA A 134 -17.16 -1.20 8.30
C ALA A 134 -15.75 -1.81 8.29
N LEU A 135 -14.69 -0.99 8.35
CA LEU A 135 -13.30 -1.45 8.50
C LEU A 135 -13.12 -2.23 9.80
N LEU A 136 -13.65 -1.73 10.93
CA LEU A 136 -13.55 -2.40 12.22
C LEU A 136 -14.22 -3.78 12.22
N VAL A 137 -15.37 -3.91 11.54
CA VAL A 137 -16.06 -5.21 11.39
C VAL A 137 -15.19 -6.19 10.62
N LEU A 138 -14.60 -5.77 9.50
CA LEU A 138 -13.73 -6.62 8.69
C LEU A 138 -12.45 -7.05 9.42
N VAL A 139 -11.80 -6.11 10.11
CA VAL A 139 -10.58 -6.39 10.88
C VAL A 139 -10.84 -7.41 11.99
N ARG A 140 -11.98 -7.31 12.69
CA ARG A 140 -12.34 -8.24 13.79
C ARG A 140 -12.78 -9.62 13.30
N ALA A 141 -13.30 -9.72 12.08
CA ALA A 141 -13.71 -10.99 11.49
C ALA A 141 -12.51 -11.91 11.19
N GLU A 142 -11.33 -11.33 10.93
CA GLU A 142 -10.13 -12.07 10.51
C GLU A 142 -9.11 -12.18 11.66
N ARG A 143 -8.91 -13.38 12.22
CA ARG A 143 -8.14 -13.58 13.46
C ARG A 143 -6.69 -13.07 13.38
N GLU A 144 -6.00 -13.33 12.28
CA GLU A 144 -4.61 -12.88 12.07
C GLU A 144 -4.52 -11.35 11.96
N ILE A 145 -5.49 -10.71 11.31
CA ILE A 145 -5.53 -9.25 11.16
C ILE A 145 -5.92 -8.60 12.48
N ALA A 146 -6.88 -9.16 13.22
CA ALA A 146 -7.27 -8.71 14.55
C ALA A 146 -6.08 -8.74 15.52
N ARG A 147 -5.31 -9.84 15.53
CA ARG A 147 -4.10 -9.96 16.36
C ARG A 147 -3.06 -8.89 16.04
N ARG A 148 -2.82 -8.62 14.75
CA ARG A 148 -1.91 -7.55 14.31
C ARG A 148 -2.45 -6.16 14.68
N PHE A 149 -3.75 -5.95 14.58
CA PHE A 149 -4.39 -4.68 14.94
C PHE A 149 -4.29 -4.40 16.45
N GLU A 150 -4.47 -5.41 17.30
CA GLU A 150 -4.30 -5.28 18.75
C GLU A 150 -2.88 -4.84 19.12
N ILE A 151 -1.85 -5.43 18.49
CA ILE A 151 -0.46 -5.03 18.71
C ILE A 151 -0.20 -3.57 18.30
N LEU A 152 -0.84 -3.10 17.21
CA LEU A 152 -0.66 -1.73 16.71
C LEU A 152 -1.45 -0.67 17.50
N THR A 153 -2.41 -1.10 18.33
CA THR A 153 -3.31 -0.19 19.07
C THR A 153 -3.14 -0.24 20.59
N SER A 154 -2.29 -1.14 21.11
CA SER A 154 -1.82 -1.16 22.50
C SER A 154 -0.72 -0.13 22.76
#